data_AF-A0A2S0KHH6-F1
#
_entry.id   AF-A0A2S0KHH6-F1
#
_cell.length_a   1.000
_cell.length_b   1.000
_cell.length_c   1.000
_cell.angle_alpha   90.00
_cell.angle_beta   90.00
_cell.angle_gamma   90.00
#
_symmetry.space_group_name_H-M   'P 1'
#
loop_
_entity.id
_entity.type
_entity.pdbx_description
1 polymer ?
#
loop_
_entity_poly.entity_id
_entity_poly.type
_entity_poly.pdbx_seq_one_letter_code
_entity_poly.pdbx_strand_id
1 'polypeptide(L)' 'MLHNLTGWHALIVLAVVLLVFGSTKLPALARSVGQSMRILKDEAGTSSEGRLHDDDTVRPVYADANSDRPAA' A
#
# COMPACT_ATOMS: atom_id res chain seq x y z
N MET A 1 3.78 4.52 32.69
CA MET A 1 3.81 6.00 32.59
C MET A 1 3.55 6.54 31.17
N LEU A 2 3.13 5.72 30.18
CA LEU A 2 2.92 6.14 28.78
C LEU A 2 1.43 6.24 28.36
N HIS A 3 0.52 6.09 29.31
CA HIS A 3 -0.91 5.89 29.02
C HIS A 3 -1.69 7.20 28.78
N ASN A 4 -1.01 8.36 28.73
CA ASN A 4 -1.63 9.67 28.47
C ASN A 4 -1.44 10.17 27.03
N LEU A 5 -0.74 9.42 26.17
CA LEU A 5 -0.57 9.75 24.74
C LEU A 5 -1.58 9.05 23.82
N THR A 6 -2.55 8.32 24.37
CA THR A 6 -3.16 7.16 23.72
C THR A 6 -4.43 7.40 22.89
N GLY A 7 -4.69 8.61 22.40
CA GLY A 7 -5.68 8.73 21.33
C GLY A 7 -6.18 10.13 21.07
N TRP A 8 -6.56 10.86 22.12
CA TRP A 8 -7.14 12.19 21.92
C TRP A 8 -6.11 13.21 21.43
N HIS A 9 -4.91 13.16 21.99
CA HIS A 9 -3.79 14.00 21.54
C HIS A 9 -3.40 13.72 20.09
N ALA A 10 -3.37 12.44 19.68
CA ALA A 10 -3.06 12.08 18.30
C ALA A 10 -4.10 12.62 17.31
N LEU A 11 -5.39 12.58 17.65
CA LEU A 11 -6.44 13.17 16.84
C LEU A 11 -6.33 14.70 16.74
N ILE A 12 -5.99 15.38 17.84
CA ILE A 12 -5.77 16.84 17.84
C ILE A 12 -4.58 17.19 16.94
N VAL A 13 -3.46 16.47 17.06
CA VAL A 13 -2.28 16.70 16.21
C VAL A 13 -2.62 16.43 14.74
N LEU A 14 -3.35 15.36 14.44
CA LEU A 14 -3.82 15.06 13.09
C LEU A 14 -4.72 16.17 12.54
N ALA A 15 -5.61 16.72 13.37
CA ALA A 15 -6.48 17.83 13.00
C ALA A 15 -5.66 19.10 12.69
N VAL A 16 -4.66 19.43 13.51
CA VAL A 16 -3.76 20.59 13.27
C VAL A 16 -2.97 20.40 11.97
N VAL A 17 -2.43 19.20 11.74
CA VAL A 17 -1.71 18.88 10.50
C VAL A 17 -2.65 18.99 9.29
N LEU A 18 -3.87 18.50 9.38
CA LEU A 18 -4.89 18.67 8.33
C LEU A 18 -5.26 20.13 8.09
N LEU A 19 -5.24 20.97 9.13
CA LEU A 19 -5.54 22.40 9.01
C LEU A 19 -4.41 23.15 8.29
N VAL A 20 -3.15 22.82 8.59
CA VAL A 20 -1.97 23.47 8.00
C VAL A 20 -1.68 22.96 6.59
N PHE A 21 -1.75 21.65 6.37
CA PHE A 21 -1.44 21.04 5.07
C PHE A 21 -2.66 20.92 4.16
N GLY A 22 -3.88 20.88 4.72
CA GLY A 22 -5.12 20.63 3.99
C GLY A 22 -5.38 19.15 3.75
N SER A 23 -6.67 18.78 3.66
CA SER A 23 -7.11 17.38 3.45
C SER A 23 -6.64 16.77 2.12
N THR A 24 -6.33 17.59 1.11
CA THR A 24 -5.89 17.12 -0.21
C THR A 24 -4.37 16.88 -0.29
N LYS A 25 -3.56 17.54 0.55
CA LYS A 25 -2.09 17.43 0.46
C LYS A 25 -1.53 16.26 1.26
N LEU A 26 -2.12 15.90 2.40
CA LEU A 26 -1.72 14.70 3.15
C LEU A 26 -1.75 13.40 2.32
N PRO A 27 -2.83 13.06 1.58
CA PRO A 27 -2.83 11.85 0.77
C PRO A 27 -1.85 11.91 -0.40
N ALA A 28 -1.60 13.09 -0.97
CA ALA A 28 -0.60 13.26 -2.02
C ALA A 28 0.83 13.03 -1.50
N LEU A 29 1.16 13.61 -0.34
CA LEU A 29 2.45 13.42 0.32
C LEU A 29 2.65 11.96 0.75
N ALA A 30 1.64 11.34 1.36
CA ALA A 30 1.66 9.93 1.74
C ALA A 30 1.91 9.00 0.53
N ARG A 31 1.30 9.27 -0.63
CA ARG A 31 1.56 8.52 -1.87
C ARG A 31 3.00 8.67 -2.35
N SER A 32 3.53 9.89 -2.36
CA SER A 32 4.92 10.15 -2.81
C SER A 32 5.98 9.50 -1.91
N VAL A 33 5.79 9.55 -0.59
CA VAL A 33 6.66 8.92 0.40
C VAL A 33 6.50 7.40 0.36
N GLY A 34 5.26 6.91 0.22
CA GLY A 34 4.95 5.48 0.10
C GLY A 34 5.61 4.83 -1.11
N GLN A 35 5.63 5.51 -2.27
CA GLN A 35 6.35 5.03 -3.45
C GLN A 35 7.86 4.92 -3.20
N SER A 36 8.46 5.91 -2.52
CA SER A 36 9.89 5.90 -2.19
C SER A 36 10.25 4.79 -1.20
N MET A 37 9.39 4.56 -0.19
CA MET A 37 9.52 3.47 0.77
C MET A 37 9.34 2.10 0.12
N ARG A 38 8.44 1.96 -0.86
CA ARG A 38 8.25 0.71 -1.61
C ARG A 38 9.51 0.35 -2.37
N ILE A 39 10.08 1.30 -3.11
CA ILE A 39 11.33 1.09 -3.86
C ILE A 39 12.47 0.68 -2.90
N LEU A 40 12.62 1.41 -1.79
CA LEU A 40 13.61 1.06 -0.77
C LEU A 40 13.36 -0.32 -0.15
N LYS A 41 12.10 -0.71 0.07
CA LYS A 41 11.74 -2.02 0.61
C LYS A 41 11.93 -3.15 -0.41
N ASP A 42 11.69 -2.89 -1.69
CA ASP A 42 11.90 -3.86 -2.77
C ASP A 42 13.41 -4.10 -2.96
N GLU A 43 14.22 -3.03 -2.91
CA GLU A 43 15.69 -3.10 -2.97
C GLU A 43 16.32 -3.62 -1.67
N ALA A 44 15.80 -3.27 -0.49
CA ALA A 44 16.31 -3.74 0.79
C ALA A 44 15.78 -5.14 1.17
N GLY A 45 14.59 -5.52 0.70
CA GLY A 45 13.94 -6.81 0.94
C GLY A 45 14.65 -7.99 0.30
N THR A 46 15.55 -7.74 -0.66
CA THR A 46 16.50 -8.76 -1.13
C THR A 46 17.58 -9.10 -0.09
N SER A 47 17.86 -8.18 0.85
CA SER A 47 18.90 -8.33 1.88
C SER A 47 18.35 -8.72 3.26
N SER A 48 17.02 -8.79 3.43
CA SER A 48 16.37 -9.17 4.69
C SER A 48 15.14 -10.04 4.40
N GLU A 49 15.40 -11.33 4.21
CA GLU A 49 14.51 -12.48 4.40
C GLU A 49 13.00 -12.31 4.14
N GLY A 50 12.52 -13.03 3.11
CA GLY A 50 11.33 -13.86 3.25
C GLY A 50 9.97 -13.26 2.89
N ARG A 51 9.48 -13.65 1.69
CA ARG A 51 8.07 -13.85 1.31
C ARG A 51 7.03 -13.23 2.24
N LEU A 52 6.45 -12.10 1.85
CA LEU A 52 5.02 -11.91 1.99
C LEU A 52 4.40 -11.76 0.61
N HIS A 53 3.50 -12.70 0.39
CA HIS A 53 2.74 -12.98 -0.81
C HIS A 53 1.68 -11.88 -0.94
N ASP A 54 1.95 -10.89 -1.79
CA ASP A 54 0.91 -10.01 -2.36
C ASP A 54 0.85 -10.31 -3.87
N ASP A 55 0.66 -11.60 -4.20
CA ASP A 55 0.18 -12.03 -5.51
C ASP A 55 -1.34 -12.12 -5.41
N ASP A 56 -2.00 -10.96 -5.40
CA ASP A 56 -3.43 -10.87 -5.68
C ASP A 56 -3.60 -10.95 -7.21
N THR A 57 -3.24 -12.10 -7.78
CA THR A 57 -3.55 -12.43 -9.16
C THR A 57 -5.04 -12.76 -9.27
N VAL A 58 -5.87 -11.71 -9.30
CA VAL A 58 -7.14 -11.78 -10.02
C VAL A 58 -6.80 -11.86 -11.52
N ARG A 59 -6.37 -13.03 -11.98
CA ARG A 59 -6.40 -13.37 -13.40
C ARG A 59 -7.88 -13.57 -13.76
N PRO A 60 -8.50 -12.76 -14.63
CA PRO A 60 -9.82 -13.08 -15.11
C PRO A 60 -9.74 -14.44 -15.83
N VAL A 61 -10.49 -15.40 -15.31
CA VAL A 61 -10.70 -16.74 -15.86
C VAL A 61 -11.49 -16.62 -17.17
N TYR A 62 -10.82 -16.16 -18.25
CA TYR A 62 -11.43 -16.03 -19.59
C TYR A 62 -10.49 -16.39 -20.75
N ALA A 63 -9.41 -17.13 -20.51
CA ALA A 63 -8.38 -17.38 -21.53
C ALA A 63 -8.28 -18.82 -22.07
N ASP A 64 -9.25 -19.72 -21.85
CA ASP A 64 -9.16 -21.09 -22.39
C ASP A 64 -10.49 -21.72 -22.83
N ALA A 65 -11.31 -20.99 -23.58
CA ALA A 65 -12.52 -21.56 -24.21
C ALA A 65 -12.40 -21.70 -25.73
N ASN A 66 -11.18 -21.60 -26.30
CA ASN A 66 -10.97 -21.65 -27.75
C ASN A 66 -9.93 -22.70 -28.20
N SER A 67 -9.66 -23.69 -27.34
CA SER A 67 -8.70 -24.77 -27.63
C SER A 67 -9.37 -26.05 -28.16
N ASP A 68 -10.70 -26.21 -28.02
CA ASP A 68 -11.44 -27.39 -28.47
C ASP A 68 -12.07 -27.21 -29.87
N ARG A 69 -11.23 -26.91 -30.87
CA ARG A 69 -11.59 -27.18 -32.28
C ARG A 69 -10.92 -28.49 -32.69
N PRO A 70 -11.62 -29.64 -32.68
CA PRO A 70 -11.06 -30.85 -33.26
C PRO A 70 -10.81 -30.60 -34.75
N ALA A 71 -9.56 -30.73 -35.16
CA ALA A 71 -9.17 -30.73 -36.56
C ALA A 71 -9.92 -31.87 -37.28
N ALA A 72 -10.51 -31.54 -38.42
CA ALA A 72 -11.16 -32.47 -39.34
C ALA A 72 -10.20 -33.53 -39.89
#